data_AF-L0A3Z1-F1
#
_entry.id   AF-L0A3Z1-F1
#
_cell.length_a   1.000
_cell.length_b   1.000
_cell.length_c   1.000
_cell.angle_alpha   90.00
_cell.angle_beta   90.00
_cell.angle_gamma   90.00
#
_symmetry.space_group_name_H-M   'P 1'
#
loop_
_entity.id
_entity.type
_entity.pdbx_description
1 polymer ?
#
loop_
_entity_poly.entity_id
_entity_poly.type
_entity_poly.pdbx_seq_one_letter_code
_entity_poly.pdbx_strand_id
1 'polypeptide(L)'
;MIQPEKPSGTLNLVWRTNAEVNDRLLAHLTPEMLPAVTPGGGFLVAQHLAHMAEVTKCWTSLLDQDAVRDVPDLYETQAQEFVAETDLSRTWEVLGRTRNATWQALQEARGVGNLPHAPTAQFLTHLLVHDAHHRGQILLALKVSGHPLPADEALWAPWRDAR
;
A
#
# COMPACT_ATOMS: atom_id res chain seq x y z
N MET A 1 -4.25 19.24 -23.32
CA MET A 1 -3.55 18.18 -22.55
C MET A 1 -3.39 18.71 -21.14
N ILE A 2 -4.03 18.12 -20.14
CA ILE A 2 -3.93 18.57 -18.74
C ILE A 2 -2.56 18.10 -18.22
N GLN A 3 -1.70 19.04 -17.85
CA GLN A 3 -0.44 18.73 -17.18
C GLN A 3 -0.75 18.30 -15.74
N PRO A 4 -0.17 17.19 -15.25
CA PRO A 4 -0.31 16.83 -13.84
C PRO A 4 0.38 17.90 -13.00
N GLU A 5 -0.24 18.29 -11.91
CA GLU A 5 0.43 19.09 -10.89
C GLU A 5 1.60 18.26 -10.33
N LYS A 6 2.81 18.80 -10.34
CA LYS A 6 3.95 18.11 -9.75
C LYS A 6 3.72 17.96 -8.23
N PRO A 7 4.04 16.80 -7.64
CA PRO A 7 3.93 16.62 -6.20
C PRO A 7 4.67 17.70 -5.42
N SER A 8 3.99 18.36 -4.49
CA SER A 8 4.59 19.37 -3.60
C SER A 8 5.44 18.71 -2.50
N GLY A 9 6.23 19.52 -1.79
CA GLY A 9 6.97 19.06 -0.60
C GLY A 9 6.05 18.46 0.46
N THR A 10 4.85 19.03 0.65
CA THR A 10 3.83 18.51 1.57
C THR A 10 3.30 17.15 1.12
N LEU A 11 3.02 16.97 -0.18
CA LEU A 11 2.56 15.67 -0.71
C LEU A 11 3.62 14.58 -0.55
N ASN A 12 4.90 14.92 -0.76
CA ASN A 12 6.01 13.99 -0.50
C ASN A 12 6.07 13.58 0.97
N LEU A 13 5.97 14.56 1.89
CA LEU A 13 5.97 14.28 3.33
C LEU A 13 4.85 13.32 3.69
N VAL A 14 3.60 13.62 3.30
CA VAL A 14 2.43 12.76 3.59
C VAL A 14 2.58 11.36 2.99
N TRP A 15 3.08 11.24 1.75
CA TRP A 15 3.32 9.96 1.11
C TRP A 15 4.33 9.09 1.87
N ARG A 16 5.46 9.70 2.27
CA ARG A 16 6.50 9.03 3.06
C ARG A 16 6.03 8.68 4.46
N THR A 17 5.23 9.54 5.10
CA THR A 17 4.67 9.27 6.42
C THR A 17 3.72 8.08 6.38
N ASN A 18 2.84 7.99 5.38
CA ASN A 18 1.97 6.83 5.21
C ASN A 18 2.75 5.53 5.03
N ALA A 19 3.78 5.59 4.18
CA ALA A 19 4.68 4.50 3.92
C ALA A 19 5.40 4.03 5.19
N GLU A 20 5.89 4.95 6.02
CA GLU A 20 6.54 4.60 7.29
C GLU A 20 5.58 3.89 8.25
N VAL A 21 4.30 4.27 8.29
CA VAL A 21 3.32 3.54 9.11
C VAL A 21 3.08 2.12 8.58
N ASN A 22 3.03 1.94 7.26
CA ASN A 22 2.95 0.60 6.66
C ASN A 22 4.19 -0.23 6.99
N ASP A 23 5.38 0.35 6.89
CA ASP A 23 6.65 -0.31 7.22
C ASP A 23 6.68 -0.70 8.71
N ARG A 24 6.16 0.15 9.62
CA ARG A 24 6.04 -0.17 11.06
C ARG A 24 5.03 -1.29 11.34
N LEU A 25 3.92 -1.35 10.60
CA LEU A 25 2.99 -2.47 10.68
C LEU A 25 3.66 -3.76 10.21
N LEU A 26 4.31 -3.75 9.04
CA LEU A 26 5.01 -4.91 8.50
C LEU A 26 6.09 -5.43 9.46
N ALA A 27 6.81 -4.53 10.15
CA ALA A 27 7.83 -4.90 11.13
C ALA A 27 7.26 -5.60 12.37
N HIS A 28 5.98 -5.39 12.68
CA HIS A 28 5.28 -6.04 13.78
C HIS A 28 4.74 -7.42 13.39
N LEU A 29 4.46 -7.65 12.11
CA LEU A 29 3.88 -8.91 11.65
C LEU A 29 4.88 -10.07 11.79
N THR A 30 4.34 -11.24 12.13
CA THR A 30 5.05 -12.52 12.08
C THR A 30 4.35 -13.46 11.09
N PRO A 31 5.01 -14.53 10.61
CA PRO A 31 4.38 -15.49 9.70
C PRO A 31 3.07 -16.08 10.24
N GLU A 32 2.96 -16.28 11.55
CA GLU A 32 1.77 -16.84 12.22
C GLU A 32 0.57 -15.89 12.19
N MET A 33 0.80 -14.60 11.99
CA MET A 33 -0.25 -13.57 11.90
C MET A 33 -0.86 -13.48 10.51
N LEU A 34 -0.14 -13.91 9.46
CA LEU A 34 -0.56 -13.80 8.07
C LEU A 34 -1.89 -14.51 7.74
N PRO A 35 -2.22 -15.66 8.34
CA PRO A 35 -3.51 -16.34 8.14
C PRO A 35 -4.67 -15.74 8.95
N ALA A 36 -4.47 -14.70 9.75
CA ALA A 36 -5.58 -14.07 10.48
C ALA A 36 -6.59 -13.47 9.49
N VAL A 37 -7.89 -13.70 9.73
CA VAL A 37 -8.98 -13.38 8.81
C VAL A 37 -9.75 -12.17 9.32
N THR A 38 -10.07 -11.23 8.44
CA THR A 38 -11.00 -10.14 8.75
C THR A 38 -12.41 -10.70 9.09
N PRO A 39 -13.08 -10.22 10.15
CA PRO A 39 -14.43 -10.66 10.52
C PRO A 39 -15.42 -10.63 9.35
N GLY A 40 -16.32 -11.63 9.30
CA GLY A 40 -17.33 -11.74 8.24
C GLY A 40 -16.84 -12.46 6.98
N GLY A 41 -15.68 -13.13 7.03
CA GLY A 41 -15.14 -13.88 5.89
C GLY A 41 -14.43 -13.01 4.86
N GLY A 42 -13.78 -11.93 5.31
CA GLY A 42 -12.96 -11.07 4.45
C GLY A 42 -11.59 -11.67 4.15
N PHE A 43 -10.66 -10.81 3.73
CA PHE A 43 -9.29 -11.21 3.41
C PHE A 43 -8.49 -11.64 4.64
N LEU A 44 -7.52 -12.51 4.37
CA LEU A 44 -6.38 -12.76 5.26
C LEU A 44 -5.48 -11.53 5.35
N VAL A 45 -4.68 -11.43 6.40
CA VAL A 45 -3.64 -10.38 6.50
C VAL A 45 -2.70 -10.41 5.28
N ALA A 46 -2.23 -11.59 4.86
CA ALA A 46 -1.41 -11.71 3.65
C ALA A 46 -2.13 -11.19 2.39
N GLN A 47 -3.43 -11.45 2.28
CA GLN A 47 -4.22 -11.00 1.13
C GLN A 47 -4.42 -9.49 1.12
N HIS A 48 -4.58 -8.85 2.27
CA HIS A 48 -4.60 -7.39 2.37
C HIS A 48 -3.28 -6.76 1.91
N LEU A 49 -2.13 -7.32 2.33
CA LEU A 49 -0.81 -6.81 1.92
C LEU A 49 -0.60 -6.95 0.41
N ALA A 50 -0.98 -8.10 -0.15
CA ALA A 50 -0.93 -8.34 -1.58
C ALA A 50 -1.82 -7.36 -2.36
N HIS A 51 -3.04 -7.14 -1.89
CA HIS A 51 -3.99 -6.22 -2.51
C HIS A 51 -3.53 -4.75 -2.44
N MET A 52 -2.89 -4.33 -1.34
CA MET A 52 -2.28 -3.00 -1.24
C MET A 52 -1.23 -2.75 -2.33
N ALA A 53 -0.36 -3.74 -2.59
CA ALA A 53 0.63 -3.66 -3.67
C ALA A 53 -0.05 -3.67 -5.06
N GLU A 54 -0.99 -4.59 -5.27
CA GLU A 54 -1.74 -4.75 -6.53
C GLU A 54 -2.46 -3.46 -6.91
N VAL A 55 -3.26 -2.89 -6.00
CA VAL A 55 -4.04 -1.69 -6.27
C VAL A 55 -3.11 -0.53 -6.58
N THR A 56 -2.06 -0.31 -5.79
CA THR A 56 -1.10 0.75 -6.05
C THR A 56 -0.42 0.58 -7.41
N LYS A 57 -0.02 -0.64 -7.77
CA LYS A 57 0.53 -0.98 -9.09
C LYS A 57 -0.48 -0.72 -10.20
N CYS A 58 -1.71 -1.19 -10.08
CA CYS A 58 -2.79 -1.01 -11.05
C CYS A 58 -3.04 0.47 -11.33
N TRP A 59 -3.25 1.27 -10.29
CA TRP A 59 -3.48 2.70 -10.41
C TRP A 59 -2.27 3.44 -10.98
N THR A 60 -1.05 3.04 -10.62
CA THR A 60 0.17 3.61 -11.23
C THR A 60 0.28 3.27 -12.71
N SER A 61 -0.12 2.06 -13.12
CA SER A 61 -0.07 1.65 -14.53
C SER A 61 -1.01 2.45 -15.44
N LEU A 62 -2.08 3.02 -14.87
CA LEU A 62 -2.96 3.96 -15.58
C LEU A 62 -2.27 5.31 -15.83
N LEU A 63 -1.35 5.71 -14.96
CA LEU A 63 -0.51 6.91 -15.16
C LEU A 63 0.62 6.61 -16.13
N ASP A 64 1.39 5.57 -15.84
CA ASP A 64 2.57 5.11 -16.57
C ASP A 64 2.72 3.59 -16.39
N GLN A 65 2.41 2.83 -17.43
CA GLN A 65 2.51 1.37 -17.43
C GLN A 65 3.97 0.89 -17.28
N ASP A 66 4.93 1.64 -17.81
CA ASP A 66 6.33 1.23 -17.84
C ASP A 66 6.98 1.39 -16.48
N ALA A 67 6.52 2.36 -15.67
CA ALA A 67 7.01 2.60 -14.33
C ALA A 67 6.87 1.39 -13.39
N VAL A 68 5.86 0.54 -13.60
CA VAL A 68 5.56 -0.61 -12.73
C VAL A 68 5.72 -1.96 -13.42
N ARG A 69 6.24 -1.98 -14.65
CA ARG A 69 6.39 -3.20 -15.46
C ARG A 69 7.15 -4.30 -14.72
N ASP A 70 8.24 -3.93 -14.05
CA ASP A 70 9.13 -4.89 -13.38
C ASP A 70 8.81 -5.13 -11.90
N VAL A 71 7.74 -4.50 -11.39
CA VAL A 71 7.27 -4.72 -10.02
C VAL A 71 6.51 -6.06 -9.99
N PRO A 72 7.00 -7.08 -9.26
CA PRO A 72 6.32 -8.38 -9.21
C PRO A 72 5.01 -8.28 -8.43
N ASP A 73 4.14 -9.26 -8.61
CA ASP A 73 2.92 -9.40 -7.81
C ASP A 73 3.23 -10.14 -6.50
N LEU A 74 2.40 -9.87 -5.48
CA LEU A 74 2.42 -10.54 -4.18
C LEU A 74 1.31 -11.59 -4.06
N TYR A 75 0.83 -12.09 -5.20
CA TYR A 75 -0.14 -13.17 -5.24
C TYR A 75 0.05 -13.98 -6.51
N GLU A 76 -0.44 -15.20 -6.46
CA GLU A 76 -0.64 -16.05 -7.62
C GLU A 76 -2.11 -16.42 -7.73
N THR A 77 -2.58 -16.65 -8.96
CA THR A 77 -3.89 -17.25 -9.19
C THR A 77 -3.70 -18.74 -9.42
N GLN A 78 -4.10 -19.56 -8.46
CA GLN A 78 -4.04 -21.02 -8.55
C GLN A 78 -5.46 -21.58 -8.51
N ALA A 79 -5.87 -22.32 -9.55
CA ALA A 79 -7.23 -22.86 -9.65
C ALA A 79 -8.36 -21.82 -9.41
N GLN A 80 -8.16 -20.59 -9.90
CA GLN A 80 -9.06 -19.42 -9.69
C GLN A 80 -9.09 -18.87 -8.25
N GLU A 81 -8.23 -19.36 -7.36
CA GLU A 81 -8.06 -18.84 -6.01
C GLU A 81 -6.91 -17.83 -5.94
N PHE A 82 -7.11 -16.80 -5.13
CA PHE A 82 -6.10 -15.77 -4.83
C PHE A 82 -5.20 -16.26 -3.69
N VAL A 83 -4.00 -16.72 -4.05
CA VAL A 83 -2.98 -17.21 -3.11
C VAL A 83 -1.97 -16.11 -2.87
N ALA A 84 -2.03 -15.49 -1.69
CA ALA A 84 -1.13 -14.38 -1.34
C ALA A 84 0.27 -14.87 -0.94
N GLU A 85 1.26 -14.01 -1.18
CA GLU A 85 2.61 -14.14 -0.67
C GLU A 85 2.62 -14.25 0.86
N THR A 86 3.47 -15.13 1.40
CA THR A 86 3.60 -15.35 2.84
C THR A 86 5.01 -15.09 3.38
N ASP A 87 5.98 -14.84 2.50
CA ASP A 87 7.29 -14.31 2.88
C ASP A 87 7.17 -12.79 3.16
N LEU A 88 7.31 -12.42 4.43
CA LEU A 88 7.27 -11.03 4.89
C LEU A 88 8.41 -10.18 4.32
N SER A 89 9.59 -10.77 4.09
CA SER A 89 10.74 -10.04 3.52
C SER A 89 10.47 -9.69 2.06
N ARG A 90 9.90 -10.63 1.31
CA ARG A 90 9.46 -10.40 -0.06
C ARG A 90 8.30 -9.41 -0.13
N THR A 91 7.32 -9.53 0.77
CA THR A 91 6.21 -8.59 0.91
C THR A 91 6.71 -7.16 1.14
N TRP A 92 7.68 -7.00 2.04
CA TRP A 92 8.33 -5.71 2.31
C TRP A 92 9.02 -5.14 1.07
N GLU A 93 9.82 -5.95 0.39
CA GLU A 93 10.54 -5.54 -0.82
C GLU A 93 9.57 -5.02 -1.88
N VAL A 94 8.53 -5.78 -2.19
CA VAL A 94 7.60 -5.44 -3.27
C VAL A 94 6.79 -4.21 -2.93
N LEU A 95 6.22 -4.09 -1.72
CA LEU A 95 5.51 -2.87 -1.31
C LEU A 95 6.39 -1.63 -1.39
N GLY A 96 7.67 -1.73 -0.98
CA GLY A 96 8.64 -0.67 -1.12
C GLY A 96 8.94 -0.30 -2.57
N ARG A 97 9.12 -1.29 -3.45
CA ARG A 97 9.33 -1.08 -4.89
C ARG A 97 8.13 -0.44 -5.56
N THR A 98 6.92 -0.93 -5.30
CA THR A 98 5.66 -0.36 -5.82
C THR A 98 5.57 1.11 -5.44
N ARG A 99 5.76 1.44 -4.16
CA ARG A 99 5.72 2.82 -3.64
C ARG A 99 6.71 3.75 -4.34
N ASN A 100 7.96 3.29 -4.50
CA ASN A 100 9.02 4.09 -5.11
C ASN A 100 8.74 4.32 -6.60
N ALA A 101 8.28 3.29 -7.31
CA ALA A 101 7.86 3.39 -8.71
C ALA A 101 6.72 4.39 -8.90
N THR A 102 5.68 4.34 -8.04
CA THR A 102 4.57 5.30 -8.06
C THR A 102 5.05 6.73 -7.86
N TRP A 103 5.93 6.96 -6.89
CA TRP A 103 6.46 8.30 -6.64
C TRP A 103 7.28 8.83 -7.82
N GLN A 104 8.14 7.98 -8.39
CA GLN A 104 8.94 8.34 -9.57
C GLN A 104 8.04 8.67 -10.78
N ALA A 105 7.03 7.84 -11.06
CA ALA A 105 6.08 8.07 -12.14
C ALA A 105 5.40 9.43 -12.01
N LEU A 106 4.97 9.82 -10.80
CA LEU A 106 4.36 11.14 -10.57
C LEU A 106 5.31 12.32 -10.79
N GLN A 107 6.60 12.16 -10.50
CA GLN A 107 7.61 13.20 -10.70
C GLN A 107 7.93 13.41 -12.19
N GLU A 108 7.90 12.32 -12.96
CA GLU A 108 8.27 12.27 -14.37
C GLU A 108 7.07 12.45 -15.31
N ALA A 109 5.84 12.32 -14.79
CA ALA A 109 4.61 12.41 -15.55
C ALA A 109 4.51 13.72 -16.34
N ARG A 110 4.27 13.60 -17.65
CA ARG A 110 4.03 14.73 -18.57
C ARG A 110 2.54 14.95 -18.87
N GLY A 111 1.69 14.10 -18.30
CA GLY A 111 0.25 14.00 -18.50
C GLY A 111 -0.36 13.15 -17.38
N VAL A 112 -1.69 13.09 -17.32
CA VAL A 112 -2.41 12.28 -16.32
C VAL A 112 -2.62 10.82 -16.74
N GLY A 113 -2.11 10.42 -17.90
CA GLY A 113 -2.37 9.08 -18.47
C GLY A 113 -3.87 8.81 -18.64
N ASN A 114 -4.28 7.59 -18.28
CA ASN A 114 -5.66 7.12 -18.24
C ASN A 114 -6.29 7.26 -16.83
N LEU A 115 -5.70 8.07 -15.95
CA LEU A 115 -6.26 8.24 -14.61
C LEU A 115 -7.65 8.88 -14.67
N PRO A 116 -8.65 8.31 -13.97
CA PRO A 116 -9.96 8.95 -13.79
C PRO A 116 -9.90 10.13 -12.80
N HIS A 117 -8.79 10.29 -12.06
CA HIS A 117 -8.57 11.35 -11.08
C HIS A 117 -7.60 12.39 -11.65
N ALA A 118 -8.07 13.62 -11.82
CA ALA A 118 -7.23 14.80 -11.97
C ALA A 118 -7.64 15.76 -10.84
N PRO A 119 -6.75 16.11 -9.87
CA PRO A 119 -5.27 16.23 -9.95
C PRO A 119 -4.45 15.13 -9.22
N THR A 120 -3.12 15.19 -9.32
CA THR A 120 -2.13 14.33 -8.60
C THR A 120 -2.44 14.15 -7.11
N ALA A 121 -2.87 15.22 -6.44
CA ALA A 121 -3.25 15.16 -5.03
C ALA A 121 -4.42 14.18 -4.79
N GLN A 122 -5.39 14.11 -5.70
CA GLN A 122 -6.53 13.19 -5.58
C GLN A 122 -6.08 11.74 -5.77
N PHE A 123 -5.18 11.47 -6.74
CA PHE A 123 -4.58 10.15 -6.93
C PHE A 123 -3.84 9.67 -5.68
N LEU A 124 -2.95 10.51 -5.12
CA LEU A 124 -2.24 10.17 -3.89
C LEU A 124 -3.19 10.00 -2.71
N THR A 125 -4.19 10.89 -2.57
CA THR A 125 -5.19 10.79 -1.51
C THR A 125 -5.98 9.49 -1.59
N HIS A 126 -6.35 9.04 -2.80
CA HIS A 126 -7.01 7.75 -3.00
C HIS A 126 -6.15 6.60 -2.47
N LEU A 127 -4.87 6.55 -2.82
CA LEU A 127 -3.94 5.52 -2.33
C LEU A 127 -3.73 5.59 -0.82
N LEU A 128 -3.63 6.79 -0.24
CA LEU A 128 -3.51 6.99 1.21
C LEU A 128 -4.73 6.46 1.97
N VAL A 129 -5.93 6.77 1.48
CA VAL A 129 -7.20 6.30 2.09
C VAL A 129 -7.34 4.78 1.93
N HIS A 130 -6.94 4.25 0.78
CA HIS A 130 -6.92 2.81 0.51
C HIS A 130 -6.01 2.06 1.49
N ASP A 131 -4.77 2.53 1.66
CA ASP A 131 -3.83 1.95 2.62
C ASP A 131 -4.35 2.02 4.05
N ALA A 132 -4.92 3.16 4.46
CA ALA A 132 -5.50 3.32 5.78
C ALA A 132 -6.68 2.36 6.03
N HIS A 133 -7.52 2.15 5.01
CA HIS A 133 -8.63 1.20 5.06
C HIS A 133 -8.13 -0.23 5.31
N HIS A 134 -7.15 -0.70 4.53
CA HIS A 134 -6.61 -2.06 4.69
C HIS A 134 -5.76 -2.22 5.96
N ARG A 135 -5.05 -1.18 6.40
CA ARG A 135 -4.38 -1.18 7.70
C ARG A 135 -5.37 -1.39 8.83
N GLY A 136 -6.51 -0.70 8.80
CA GLY A 136 -7.59 -0.90 9.76
C GLY A 136 -8.13 -2.33 9.76
N GLN A 137 -8.31 -2.93 8.57
CA GLN A 137 -8.76 -4.31 8.44
C GLN A 137 -7.72 -5.32 8.95
N ILE A 138 -6.44 -5.12 8.66
CA ILE A 138 -5.34 -5.93 9.20
C ILE A 138 -5.35 -5.87 10.72
N LEU A 139 -5.36 -4.68 11.32
CA LEU A 139 -5.39 -4.52 12.78
C LEU A 139 -6.63 -5.18 13.40
N LEU A 140 -7.78 -5.10 12.73
CA LEU A 140 -9.00 -5.77 13.17
C LEU A 140 -8.86 -7.30 13.12
N ALA A 141 -8.35 -7.85 12.01
CA ALA A 141 -8.09 -9.28 11.86
C ALA A 141 -7.18 -9.81 12.96
N LEU A 142 -6.05 -9.12 13.20
CA LEU A 142 -5.13 -9.46 14.30
C LEU A 142 -5.85 -9.45 15.66
N LYS A 143 -6.61 -8.40 15.95
CA LYS A 143 -7.31 -8.22 17.22
C LYS A 143 -8.31 -9.34 17.49
N VAL A 144 -9.15 -9.68 16.50
CA VAL A 144 -10.19 -10.71 16.69
C VAL A 144 -9.61 -12.13 16.73
N SER A 145 -8.46 -12.34 16.09
CA SER A 145 -7.70 -13.60 16.15
C SER A 145 -6.83 -13.74 17.40
N GLY A 146 -6.82 -12.73 18.29
CA GLY A 146 -6.08 -12.76 19.56
C GLY A 146 -4.58 -12.48 19.43
N HIS A 147 -4.13 -11.98 18.27
CA HIS A 147 -2.74 -11.56 18.10
C HIS A 147 -2.49 -10.20 18.78
N PRO A 148 -1.26 -9.96 19.28
CA PRO A 148 -0.89 -8.65 19.78
C PRO A 148 -0.92 -7.62 18.65
N LEU A 149 -1.33 -6.40 18.98
CA LEU A 149 -1.26 -5.25 18.09
C LEU A 149 0.06 -4.49 18.32
N PRO A 150 0.59 -3.77 17.32
CA PRO A 150 1.66 -2.83 17.57
C PRO A 150 1.18 -1.76 18.57
N ALA A 151 2.09 -1.25 19.41
CA ALA A 151 1.77 -0.13 20.29
C ALA A 151 1.29 1.06 19.47
N ASP A 152 0.20 1.71 19.89
CA ASP A 152 -0.43 2.82 19.15
C ASP A 152 0.57 3.98 18.96
N GLU A 153 1.35 4.25 20.00
CA GLU A 153 2.38 5.28 19.97
C GLU A 153 3.45 4.95 18.93
N ALA A 154 3.88 3.68 18.87
CA ALA A 154 4.87 3.24 17.91
C ALA A 154 4.30 3.24 16.49
N LEU A 155 3.08 2.77 16.26
CA LEU A 155 2.51 2.69 14.91
C LEU A 155 2.27 4.08 14.31
N TRP A 156 1.68 5.01 15.07
CA TRP A 156 1.20 6.29 14.54
C TRP A 156 2.13 7.49 14.78
N ALA A 157 3.26 7.30 15.46
CA ALA A 157 4.25 8.38 15.64
C ALA A 157 4.65 9.10 14.34
N PRO A 158 4.79 8.43 13.17
CA PRO A 158 5.12 9.13 11.93
C PRO A 158 4.15 10.27 11.62
N TRP A 159 2.85 10.12 11.89
CA TRP A 159 1.85 11.16 11.64
C TRP A 159 1.86 12.28 12.67
N ARG A 160 2.19 11.98 13.93
CA ARG A 160 2.25 13.00 15.00
C ARG A 160 3.51 13.83 14.93
N ASP A 161 4.60 13.22 14.47
CA ASP A 161 5.93 13.83 14.46
C ASP A 161 6.34 14.37 13.08
N ALA A 162 5.52 14.15 12.04
CA ALA A 162 5.74 14.72 10.72
C ALA A 162 5.79 16.25 10.81
N ARG A 163 6.94 16.82 10.45
CA ARG A 163 7.21 18.26 10.41
C ARG A 163 7.86 18.64 9.10
#